data_AF-A0A957QZ42-F1
#
_entry.id   AF-A0A957QZ42-F1
#
_cell.length_a   1.000
_cell.length_b   1.000
_cell.length_c   1.000
_cell.angle_alpha   90.00
_cell.angle_beta   90.00
_cell.angle_gamma   90.00
#
_symmetry.space_group_name_H-M   'P 1'
#
loop_
_entity.id
_entity.type
_entity.pdbx_description
1 polymer ?
#
loop_
_entity_poly.entity_id
_entity_poly.type
_entity_poly.pdbx_seq_one_letter_code
_entity_poly.pdbx_strand_id
1 'polypeptide(L)'
;MMAVREALDSLTETEDGVQGEAVYVYGEGWNFGEVADGARGLNATQLNMAGTGIGTFNDRIRDAVRGGSPFGGYQEQGFSNGLYYDPNEVESRPEGIQRATLLLLMDQIRVAMAGNLADFSFTAYTGETVTGSQIQYGDGPAGYTADPQENINYISAHDNETLFDAIQYKAPAAATMADRVRMQNMGLS
;
A
#
# COMPACT_ATOMS: atom_id res chain seq x y z
N MET A 1 14.80 -1.60 -16.39
CA MET A 1 13.63 -2.50 -16.29
C MET A 1 13.04 -2.84 -17.65
N MET A 2 12.78 -1.87 -18.54
CA MET A 2 12.18 -2.16 -19.85
C MET A 2 12.92 -3.20 -20.70
N ALA A 3 14.25 -3.14 -20.76
CA ALA A 3 15.04 -4.16 -21.47
C ALA A 3 14.87 -5.58 -20.90
N VAL A 4 14.62 -5.73 -19.59
CA VAL A 4 14.34 -7.04 -18.97
C VAL A 4 12.94 -7.52 -19.37
N ARG A 5 11.95 -6.62 -19.36
CA ARG A 5 10.58 -6.93 -19.79
C ARG A 5 10.57 -7.39 -21.25
N GLU A 6 11.21 -6.63 -22.14
CA GLU A 6 11.35 -6.97 -23.57
C GLU A 6 12.06 -8.31 -23.78
N ALA A 7 13.15 -8.57 -23.05
CA ALA A 7 13.87 -9.84 -23.16
C ALA A 7 13.02 -11.02 -22.68
N LEU A 8 12.23 -10.86 -21.60
CA LEU A 8 11.29 -11.89 -21.17
C LEU A 8 10.19 -12.11 -22.20
N ASP A 9 9.60 -11.04 -22.74
CA ASP A 9 8.50 -11.13 -23.71
C ASP A 9 8.91 -11.82 -25.02
N SER A 10 10.21 -11.80 -25.35
CA SER A 10 10.72 -12.52 -26.53
C SER A 10 10.81 -14.04 -26.37
N LEU A 11 10.70 -14.58 -25.15
CA LEU A 11 10.84 -16.03 -24.93
C LEU A 11 9.58 -16.78 -25.36
N THR A 12 9.74 -17.87 -26.11
CA THR A 12 8.62 -18.66 -26.63
C THR A 12 8.67 -20.12 -26.20
N GLU A 13 7.52 -20.80 -26.14
CA GLU A 13 7.48 -22.22 -25.77
C GLU A 13 8.25 -23.12 -26.75
N THR A 14 8.33 -22.73 -28.02
CA THR A 14 9.00 -23.53 -29.06
C THR A 14 10.52 -23.39 -29.02
N GLU A 15 11.03 -22.18 -28.81
CA GLU A 15 12.46 -21.90 -28.85
C GLU A 15 13.12 -22.04 -27.47
N ASP A 16 12.43 -21.60 -26.40
CA ASP A 16 12.97 -21.47 -25.05
C ASP A 16 12.30 -22.38 -24.02
N GLY A 17 11.20 -23.04 -24.39
CA GLY A 17 10.45 -23.94 -23.51
C GLY A 17 9.55 -23.24 -22.48
N VAL A 18 9.37 -21.91 -22.59
CA VAL A 18 8.55 -21.10 -21.68
C VAL A 18 7.77 -20.02 -22.44
N GLN A 19 6.55 -19.70 -21.98
CA GLN A 19 5.82 -18.53 -22.47
C GLN A 19 6.30 -17.28 -21.74
N GLY A 20 7.24 -16.54 -22.35
CA GLY A 20 7.89 -15.39 -21.76
C GLY A 20 6.97 -14.24 -21.35
N GLU A 21 5.97 -13.95 -22.19
CA GLU A 21 4.93 -12.94 -21.93
C GLU A 21 4.12 -13.24 -20.65
N ALA A 22 4.00 -14.51 -20.26
CA ALA A 22 3.32 -14.91 -19.03
C ALA A 22 4.16 -14.71 -17.77
N VAL A 23 5.46 -14.44 -17.89
CA VAL A 23 6.33 -14.16 -16.75
C VAL A 23 5.97 -12.79 -16.18
N TYR A 24 5.44 -12.76 -14.96
CA TYR A 24 5.12 -11.52 -14.26
C TYR A 24 6.32 -10.95 -13.51
N VAL A 25 6.54 -9.64 -13.60
CA VAL A 25 7.66 -8.92 -12.97
C VAL A 25 7.11 -7.85 -12.05
N TYR A 26 7.64 -7.77 -10.82
CA TYR A 26 7.30 -6.75 -9.86
C TYR A 26 8.49 -6.48 -8.91
N GLY A 27 8.44 -5.38 -8.15
CA GLY A 27 9.51 -5.06 -7.20
C GLY A 27 9.23 -3.91 -6.24
N GLU A 28 10.27 -3.47 -5.56
CA GLU A 28 10.25 -2.39 -4.58
C GLU A 28 10.61 -1.05 -5.24
N GLY A 29 9.60 -0.23 -5.54
CA GLY A 29 9.76 1.05 -6.23
C GLY A 29 10.07 2.25 -5.32
N TRP A 30 10.79 2.04 -4.21
CA TRP A 30 11.07 3.09 -3.21
C TRP A 30 11.97 4.20 -3.78
N ASN A 31 11.63 5.47 -3.56
CA ASN A 31 12.40 6.63 -4.03
C ASN A 31 13.24 7.24 -2.89
N PHE A 32 14.50 6.84 -2.76
CA PHE A 32 15.40 7.31 -1.69
C PHE A 32 16.88 7.18 -2.06
N GLY A 33 17.77 7.66 -1.19
CA GLY A 33 19.22 7.48 -1.34
C GLY A 33 19.83 8.33 -2.46
N GLU A 34 20.94 7.84 -3.04
CA GLU A 34 21.70 8.56 -4.06
C GLU A 34 21.03 8.58 -5.45
N VAL A 35 20.00 7.75 -5.64
CA VAL A 35 19.21 7.65 -6.88
C VAL A 35 17.91 8.44 -6.82
N ALA A 36 17.56 9.00 -5.65
CA ALA A 36 16.32 9.72 -5.44
C ALA A 36 16.11 10.81 -6.50
N ASP A 37 14.86 10.99 -6.90
CA ASP A 37 14.43 12.08 -7.81
C ASP A 37 15.21 12.11 -9.13
N GLY A 38 15.60 10.94 -9.62
CA GLY A 38 16.33 10.78 -10.87
C GLY A 38 17.77 11.30 -10.82
N ALA A 39 18.37 11.45 -9.63
CA ALA A 39 19.75 11.95 -9.47
C ALA A 39 20.81 11.12 -10.22
N ARG A 40 20.50 9.87 -10.58
CA ARG A 40 21.34 8.97 -11.39
C ARG A 40 20.68 8.54 -12.71
N GLY A 41 19.74 9.34 -13.21
CA GLY A 41 18.91 9.02 -14.36
C GLY A 41 17.56 8.42 -13.95
N LEU A 42 16.72 8.11 -14.95
CA LEU A 42 15.38 7.56 -14.73
C LEU A 42 15.46 6.19 -14.05
N ASN A 43 15.15 6.14 -12.76
CA ASN A 43 15.14 4.93 -11.94
C ASN A 43 13.72 4.36 -11.80
N ALA A 44 13.62 3.09 -11.39
CA ALA A 44 12.38 2.32 -11.31
C ALA A 44 11.60 2.62 -10.01
N THR A 45 11.24 3.88 -9.78
CA THR A 45 10.36 4.27 -8.66
C THR A 45 8.91 3.90 -8.97
N GLN A 46 8.05 3.80 -7.95
CA GLN A 46 6.61 3.54 -8.11
C GLN A 46 5.96 4.43 -9.19
N LEU A 47 6.26 5.74 -9.16
CA LEU A 47 5.74 6.70 -10.14
C LEU A 47 6.28 6.46 -11.56
N ASN A 48 7.57 6.16 -11.68
CA ASN A 48 8.20 5.91 -12.98
C ASN A 48 7.83 4.54 -13.59
N MET A 49 7.34 3.61 -12.76
CA MET A 49 6.91 2.27 -13.20
C MET A 49 5.46 2.25 -13.69
N ALA A 50 4.68 3.30 -13.46
CA ALA A 50 3.32 3.40 -13.97
C ALA A 50 3.28 3.34 -15.51
N GLY A 51 2.39 2.52 -16.06
CA GLY A 51 2.24 2.29 -17.50
C GLY A 51 3.27 1.35 -18.13
N THR A 52 4.14 0.72 -17.33
CA THR A 52 5.14 -0.24 -17.81
C THR A 52 4.67 -1.70 -17.76
N GLY A 53 3.57 -1.97 -17.05
CA GLY A 53 3.08 -3.32 -16.76
C GLY A 53 3.88 -4.08 -15.69
N ILE A 54 4.88 -3.46 -15.06
CA ILE A 54 5.68 -4.05 -13.98
C ILE A 54 5.10 -3.62 -12.62
N GLY A 55 4.81 -4.59 -11.76
CA GLY A 55 4.25 -4.38 -10.43
C GLY A 55 5.18 -3.64 -9.47
N THR A 56 4.62 -2.84 -8.57
CA THR A 56 5.34 -2.34 -7.39
C THR A 56 4.55 -2.56 -6.11
N PHE A 57 5.26 -2.83 -5.01
CA PHE A 57 4.64 -2.95 -3.68
C PHE A 57 3.89 -1.68 -3.31
N ASN A 58 2.64 -1.86 -2.87
CA ASN A 58 1.79 -0.77 -2.42
C ASN A 58 1.87 -0.62 -0.91
N ASP A 59 2.75 0.27 -0.48
CA ASP A 59 2.91 0.71 0.90
C ASP A 59 1.72 1.52 1.43
N ARG A 60 0.90 2.14 0.56
CA ARG A 60 -0.27 2.91 1.00
C ARG A 60 -1.32 2.03 1.66
N ILE A 61 -1.69 0.93 1.02
CA ILE A 61 -2.65 -0.01 1.62
C ILE A 61 -2.06 -0.69 2.85
N ARG A 62 -0.76 -1.03 2.82
CA ARG A 62 -0.04 -1.60 3.97
C ARG A 62 -0.21 -0.71 5.20
N ASP A 63 0.13 0.56 5.08
CA ASP A 63 0.13 1.51 6.19
C ASP A 63 -1.29 1.91 6.59
N ALA A 64 -2.22 2.04 5.63
CA ALA A 64 -3.61 2.33 5.94
C ALA A 64 -4.31 1.21 6.73
N VAL A 65 -4.03 -0.06 6.38
CA VAL A 65 -4.60 -1.21 7.08
C VAL A 65 -3.91 -1.43 8.43
N ARG A 66 -2.57 -1.40 8.46
CA ARG A 66 -1.78 -1.69 9.67
C ARG A 66 -1.70 -0.53 10.66
N GLY A 67 -1.73 0.71 10.20
CA GLY A 67 -1.54 1.90 11.02
C GLY A 67 -0.08 2.34 11.18
N GLY A 68 0.13 3.64 11.08
CA GLY A 68 1.46 4.27 11.13
C GLY A 68 2.31 3.92 9.92
N SER A 69 3.62 3.79 10.13
CA SER A 69 4.58 3.32 9.13
C SER A 69 5.68 2.50 9.80
N PRO A 70 6.52 1.77 9.05
CA PRO A 70 7.67 1.05 9.60
C PRO A 70 8.70 1.93 10.34
N PHE A 71 8.64 3.25 10.16
CA PHE A 71 9.55 4.22 10.77
C PHE A 71 8.86 5.14 11.80
N GLY A 72 7.55 4.93 12.01
CA GLY A 72 6.74 5.69 12.98
C GLY A 72 6.66 5.03 14.35
N GLY A 73 5.69 5.44 15.15
CA GLY A 73 5.41 4.84 16.45
C GLY A 73 4.83 3.43 16.32
N TYR A 74 5.38 2.49 17.10
CA TYR A 74 4.95 1.08 17.08
C TYR A 74 3.45 0.87 17.31
N GLN A 75 2.83 1.72 18.13
CA GLN A 75 1.44 1.57 18.56
C GLN A 75 0.44 2.45 17.78
N GLU A 76 0.86 3.10 16.70
CA GLU A 76 -0.06 3.88 15.86
C GLU A 76 -1.08 2.95 15.17
N GLN A 77 -2.37 3.13 15.47
CA GLN A 77 -3.45 2.32 14.91
C GLN A 77 -3.82 2.76 13.49
N GLY A 78 -4.33 1.79 12.72
CA GLY A 78 -4.87 1.95 11.38
C GLY A 78 -6.28 1.38 11.28
N PHE A 79 -6.73 1.16 10.05
CA PHE A 79 -8.10 0.72 9.77
C PHE A 79 -8.47 -0.60 10.47
N SER A 80 -7.57 -1.59 10.47
CA SER A 80 -7.89 -2.95 10.93
C SER A 80 -7.77 -3.18 12.43
N ASN A 81 -7.24 -2.24 13.20
CA ASN A 81 -6.82 -2.49 14.59
C ASN A 81 -7.17 -1.39 15.60
N GLY A 82 -8.26 -0.66 15.35
CA GLY A 82 -8.92 0.17 16.38
C GLY A 82 -8.83 1.68 16.23
N LEU A 83 -8.22 2.21 15.15
CA LEU A 83 -8.14 3.67 14.99
C LEU A 83 -9.53 4.30 15.07
N TYR A 84 -9.71 5.27 15.97
CA TYR A 84 -10.96 5.97 16.28
C TYR A 84 -12.07 5.11 16.94
N TYR A 85 -12.34 3.88 16.49
CA TYR A 85 -13.47 3.09 16.99
C TYR A 85 -13.15 2.21 18.20
N ASP A 86 -11.87 1.92 18.45
CA ASP A 86 -11.38 1.20 19.63
C ASP A 86 -9.95 1.69 19.96
N PRO A 87 -9.79 2.96 20.41
CA PRO A 87 -8.48 3.56 20.59
C PRO A 87 -7.66 2.84 21.67
N ASN A 88 -6.39 2.60 21.39
CA ASN A 88 -5.47 2.04 22.37
C ASN A 88 -5.03 3.09 23.41
N GLU A 89 -4.30 2.63 24.43
CA GLU A 89 -3.95 3.40 25.61
C GLU A 89 -2.98 4.56 25.36
N VAL A 90 -2.31 4.58 24.20
CA VAL A 90 -1.36 5.64 23.83
C VAL A 90 -1.95 6.65 22.84
N GLU A 91 -3.19 6.46 22.40
CA GLU A 91 -3.86 7.41 21.55
C GLU A 91 -4.11 8.73 22.29
N SER A 92 -3.43 9.78 21.84
CA SER A 92 -3.50 11.12 22.44
C SER A 92 -4.10 12.17 21.49
N ARG A 93 -4.39 11.82 20.24
CA ARG A 93 -4.98 12.75 19.27
C ARG A 93 -6.42 13.07 19.68
N PRO A 94 -6.91 14.31 19.44
CA PRO A 94 -8.32 14.62 19.60
C PRO A 94 -9.20 13.70 18.73
N GLU A 95 -10.39 13.33 19.21
CA GLU A 95 -11.29 12.40 18.52
C GLU A 95 -11.58 12.81 17.07
N GLY A 96 -11.79 14.11 16.81
CA GLY A 96 -12.00 14.62 15.46
C GLY A 96 -10.83 14.37 14.52
N ILE A 97 -9.59 14.39 15.03
CA ILE A 97 -8.39 14.07 14.27
C ILE A 97 -8.30 12.56 14.02
N GLN A 98 -8.56 11.73 15.03
CA GLN A 98 -8.59 10.27 14.85
C GLN A 98 -9.59 9.85 13.77
N ARG A 99 -10.79 10.42 13.81
CA ARG A 99 -11.84 10.18 12.81
C ARG A 99 -11.40 10.61 11.41
N ALA A 100 -10.84 11.81 11.28
CA ALA A 100 -10.34 12.30 10.00
C ALA A 100 -9.21 11.42 9.45
N THR A 101 -8.29 10.97 10.31
CA THR A 101 -7.24 10.01 9.93
C THR A 101 -7.85 8.70 9.44
N LEU A 102 -8.77 8.08 10.20
CA LEU A 102 -9.43 6.84 9.78
C LEU A 102 -10.10 6.99 8.41
N LEU A 103 -10.83 8.10 8.20
CA LEU A 103 -11.52 8.36 6.95
C LEU A 103 -10.56 8.52 5.76
N LEU A 104 -9.41 9.18 5.95
CA LEU A 104 -8.36 9.25 4.94
C LEU A 104 -7.77 7.85 4.65
N LEU A 105 -7.48 7.04 5.67
CA LEU A 105 -6.98 5.68 5.46
C LEU A 105 -8.00 4.82 4.69
N MET A 106 -9.31 5.00 4.94
CA MET A 106 -10.36 4.33 4.18
C MET A 106 -10.39 4.75 2.70
N ASP A 107 -10.14 6.02 2.40
CA ASP A 107 -10.01 6.49 1.01
C ASP A 107 -8.77 5.91 0.32
N GLN A 108 -7.62 5.85 1.02
CA GLN A 108 -6.42 5.19 0.51
C GLN A 108 -6.67 3.69 0.23
N ILE A 109 -7.37 2.98 1.12
CA ILE A 109 -7.76 1.58 0.92
C ILE A 109 -8.69 1.45 -0.29
N ARG A 110 -9.69 2.32 -0.46
CA ARG A 110 -10.59 2.31 -1.63
C ARG A 110 -9.81 2.44 -2.94
N VAL A 111 -8.85 3.36 -3.00
CA VAL A 111 -7.99 3.56 -4.17
C VAL A 111 -7.17 2.29 -4.43
N ALA A 112 -6.55 1.71 -3.41
CA ALA A 112 -5.76 0.48 -3.54
C ALA A 112 -6.59 -0.75 -3.96
N MET A 113 -7.83 -0.86 -3.47
CA MET A 113 -8.77 -1.91 -3.88
C MET A 113 -9.23 -1.74 -5.34
N ALA A 114 -9.21 -0.51 -5.86
CA ALA A 114 -9.49 -0.20 -7.26
C ALA A 114 -8.25 -0.32 -8.18
N GLY A 115 -7.20 -1.04 -7.75
CA GLY A 115 -5.97 -1.24 -8.52
C GLY A 115 -4.91 -0.16 -8.26
N ASN A 116 -5.09 0.69 -7.25
CA ASN A 116 -4.23 1.83 -6.92
C ASN A 116 -4.03 2.83 -8.07
N LEU A 117 -5.04 2.89 -8.95
CA LEU A 117 -5.01 3.65 -10.20
C LEU A 117 -4.99 5.16 -9.94
N ALA A 118 -4.14 5.87 -10.67
CA ALA A 118 -4.05 7.33 -10.59
C ALA A 118 -5.37 8.03 -10.98
N ASP A 119 -6.05 7.50 -12.00
CA ASP A 119 -7.24 8.14 -12.61
C ASP A 119 -8.57 7.55 -12.10
N PHE A 120 -8.55 6.59 -11.17
CA PHE A 120 -9.78 6.04 -10.59
C PHE A 120 -10.55 7.13 -9.85
N SER A 121 -11.76 7.44 -10.29
CA SER A 121 -12.60 8.49 -9.70
C SER A 121 -13.63 7.93 -8.72
N PHE A 122 -13.74 8.57 -7.55
CA PHE A 122 -14.71 8.22 -6.52
C PHE A 122 -15.05 9.42 -5.63
N THR A 123 -16.09 9.30 -4.81
CA THR A 123 -16.44 10.30 -3.79
C THR A 123 -15.62 10.04 -2.53
N ALA A 124 -14.70 10.96 -2.20
CA ALA A 124 -13.89 10.92 -1.00
C ALA A 124 -14.72 11.17 0.27
N TYR A 125 -14.12 10.94 1.44
CA TYR A 125 -14.77 11.18 2.73
C TYR A 125 -15.18 12.65 2.94
N THR A 126 -14.55 13.58 2.23
CA THR A 126 -14.89 15.01 2.21
C THR A 126 -16.21 15.30 1.49
N GLY A 127 -16.73 14.32 0.72
CA GLY A 127 -17.89 14.47 -0.14
C GLY A 127 -17.56 14.95 -1.55
N GLU A 128 -16.29 15.28 -1.83
CA GLU A 128 -15.84 15.70 -3.16
C GLU A 128 -15.55 14.50 -4.05
N THR A 129 -15.83 14.63 -5.35
CA THR A 129 -15.38 13.66 -6.35
C THR A 129 -13.93 13.94 -6.70
N VAL A 130 -13.06 12.96 -6.47
CA VAL A 130 -11.62 13.04 -6.70
C VAL A 130 -11.12 11.81 -7.45
N THR A 131 -9.88 11.85 -7.93
CA THR A 131 -9.15 10.70 -8.49
C THR A 131 -8.22 10.07 -7.45
N GLY A 132 -7.75 8.85 -7.71
CA GLY A 132 -6.79 8.15 -6.83
C GLY A 132 -5.50 8.95 -6.60
N SER A 133 -5.03 9.68 -7.61
CA SER A 133 -3.86 10.56 -7.52
C SER A 133 -4.07 11.82 -6.68
N GLN A 134 -5.32 12.21 -6.42
CA GLN A 134 -5.66 13.36 -5.57
C GLN A 134 -5.76 12.99 -4.08
N ILE A 135 -5.84 11.70 -3.75
CA ILE A 135 -5.76 11.24 -2.36
C ILE A 135 -4.31 11.28 -1.90
N GLN A 136 -4.05 11.97 -0.79
CA GLN A 136 -2.71 12.14 -0.25
C GLN A 136 -2.19 10.86 0.43
N TYR A 137 -0.90 10.58 0.26
CA TYR A 137 -0.12 9.65 1.07
C TYR A 137 1.30 10.19 1.24
N GLY A 138 1.66 10.60 2.47
CA GLY A 138 2.91 11.32 2.72
C GLY A 138 3.03 12.57 1.82
N ASP A 139 4.15 12.68 1.13
CA ASP A 139 4.42 13.75 0.17
C ASP A 139 3.95 13.43 -1.26
N GLY A 140 3.35 12.25 -1.48
CA GLY A 140 2.95 11.75 -2.79
C GLY A 140 1.47 11.39 -2.90
N PRO A 141 1.05 10.90 -4.08
CA PRO A 141 -0.29 10.40 -4.29
C PRO A 141 -0.47 8.98 -3.72
N ALA A 142 -1.69 8.67 -3.31
CA ALA A 142 -2.09 7.31 -2.97
C ALA A 142 -2.16 6.45 -4.22
N GLY A 143 -2.95 6.86 -5.22
CA GLY A 143 -3.04 6.20 -6.52
C GLY A 143 -1.95 6.67 -7.48
N TYR A 144 -1.21 5.74 -8.06
CA TYR A 144 -0.12 6.03 -8.98
C TYR A 144 -0.05 5.11 -10.20
N THR A 145 -0.72 3.97 -10.20
CA THR A 145 -0.63 2.99 -11.29
C THR A 145 -1.46 3.42 -12.49
N ALA A 146 -1.09 2.93 -13.67
CA ALA A 146 -1.89 3.07 -14.90
C ALA A 146 -2.75 1.81 -15.16
N ASP A 147 -2.30 0.65 -14.69
CA ASP A 147 -3.02 -0.62 -14.81
C ASP A 147 -3.06 -1.36 -13.45
N PRO A 148 -4.16 -2.06 -13.09
CA PRO A 148 -4.23 -2.81 -11.84
C PRO A 148 -3.13 -3.85 -11.66
N GLN A 149 -2.58 -4.40 -12.75
CA GLN A 149 -1.46 -5.35 -12.68
C GLN A 149 -0.19 -4.71 -12.14
N GLU A 150 -0.11 -3.38 -12.03
CA GLU A 150 1.07 -2.68 -11.51
C GLU A 150 1.04 -2.55 -9.97
N ASN A 151 -0.05 -2.99 -9.34
CA ASN A 151 -0.32 -2.80 -7.92
C ASN A 151 -0.18 -4.11 -7.13
N ILE A 152 0.90 -4.25 -6.35
CA ILE A 152 1.08 -5.36 -5.42
C ILE A 152 0.55 -4.95 -4.05
N ASN A 153 -0.72 -5.25 -3.79
CA ASN A 153 -1.33 -5.06 -2.47
C ASN A 153 -0.75 -6.05 -1.46
N TYR A 154 -0.31 -5.53 -0.31
CA TYR A 154 0.19 -6.34 0.79
C TYR A 154 0.01 -5.62 2.13
N ILE A 155 -0.06 -6.39 3.22
CA ILE A 155 -0.09 -5.85 4.59
C ILE A 155 0.85 -6.61 5.54
N SER A 156 1.67 -7.51 4.99
CA SER A 156 2.72 -8.25 5.70
C SER A 156 3.69 -8.80 4.67
N ALA A 157 4.97 -8.76 4.99
CA ALA A 157 6.04 -9.37 4.20
C ALA A 157 7.08 -9.98 5.14
N HIS A 158 8.28 -10.26 4.63
CA HIS A 158 9.39 -10.83 5.41
C HIS A 158 10.13 -9.77 6.22
N ASP A 159 10.10 -8.52 5.77
CA ASP A 159 10.58 -7.34 6.47
C ASP A 159 9.50 -6.78 7.43
N ASN A 160 9.96 -6.07 8.46
CA ASN A 160 9.15 -5.50 9.54
C ASN A 160 8.40 -6.57 10.37
N GLU A 161 7.45 -6.16 11.21
CA GLU A 161 6.66 -7.07 12.03
C GLU A 161 5.68 -7.89 11.18
N THR A 162 5.49 -9.16 11.54
CA THR A 162 4.38 -9.95 11.01
C THR A 162 3.05 -9.22 11.28
N LEU A 163 2.02 -9.49 10.47
CA LEU A 163 0.71 -8.86 10.70
C LEU A 163 0.18 -9.10 12.11
N PHE A 164 0.36 -10.32 12.63
CA PHE A 164 -0.15 -10.66 13.95
C PHE A 164 0.61 -9.94 15.06
N ASP A 165 1.93 -9.80 14.95
CA ASP A 165 2.75 -9.03 15.90
C ASP A 165 2.40 -7.54 15.85
N ALA A 166 2.18 -6.97 14.66
CA ALA A 166 1.72 -5.59 14.52
C ALA A 166 0.36 -5.37 15.20
N ILE A 167 -0.57 -6.33 15.08
CA ILE A 167 -1.85 -6.29 15.81
C ILE A 167 -1.62 -6.39 17.32
N GLN A 168 -0.63 -7.18 17.79
CA GLN A 168 -0.31 -7.23 19.22
C GLN A 168 0.10 -5.86 19.77
N TYR A 169 0.97 -5.14 19.05
CA TYR A 169 1.43 -3.82 19.47
C TYR A 169 0.33 -2.76 19.42
N LYS A 170 -0.54 -2.82 18.41
CA LYS A 170 -1.42 -1.70 18.06
C LYS A 170 -2.84 -1.82 18.61
N ALA A 171 -3.39 -3.02 18.73
CA ALA A 171 -4.74 -3.18 19.28
C ALA A 171 -4.76 -2.87 20.80
N PRO A 172 -5.89 -2.37 21.35
CA PRO A 172 -5.98 -2.05 22.78
C PRO A 172 -5.59 -3.23 23.67
N ALA A 173 -5.04 -2.95 24.85
CA ALA A 173 -4.61 -4.01 25.77
C ALA A 173 -5.77 -4.93 26.18
N ALA A 174 -6.98 -4.39 26.24
CA ALA A 174 -8.20 -5.14 26.54
C ALA A 174 -8.70 -6.03 25.39
N ALA A 175 -8.22 -5.85 24.15
CA ALA A 175 -8.66 -6.64 23.01
C ALA A 175 -8.33 -8.12 23.21
N THR A 176 -9.36 -8.97 23.11
CA THR A 176 -9.22 -10.41 23.33
C THR A 176 -8.49 -11.07 22.17
N MET A 177 -8.05 -12.32 22.36
CA MET A 177 -7.48 -13.10 21.26
C MET A 177 -8.47 -13.28 20.10
N ALA A 178 -9.77 -13.41 20.40
CA ALA A 178 -10.80 -13.51 19.38
C ALA A 178 -10.92 -12.22 18.56
N ASP A 179 -10.81 -11.05 19.21
CA ASP A 179 -10.81 -9.75 18.52
C ASP A 179 -9.59 -9.62 17.61
N ARG A 180 -8.40 -9.98 18.12
CA ARG A 180 -7.14 -9.91 17.36
C ARG A 180 -7.14 -10.85 16.14
N VAL A 181 -7.72 -12.04 16.26
CA VAL A 181 -7.93 -12.94 15.10
C VAL A 181 -8.90 -12.33 14.08
N ARG A 182 -9.95 -11.64 14.53
CA ARG A 182 -10.84 -10.92 13.62
C ARG A 182 -10.15 -9.73 12.94
N MET A 183 -9.31 -8.98 13.66
CA MET A 183 -8.48 -7.91 13.10
C MET A 183 -7.54 -8.46 12.01
N GLN A 184 -6.86 -9.59 12.28
CA GLN A 184 -5.99 -10.29 11.32
C GLN A 184 -6.77 -10.67 10.05
N ASN A 185 -7.94 -11.31 10.23
CA ASN A 185 -8.76 -11.73 9.09
C ASN A 185 -9.29 -10.53 8.30
N MET A 186 -9.74 -9.48 8.99
CA MET A 186 -10.22 -8.25 8.35
C MET A 186 -9.11 -7.55 7.55
N GLY A 187 -7.88 -7.52 8.06
CA GLY A 187 -6.76 -6.96 7.29
C GLY A 187 -6.48 -7.74 6.00
N LEU A 188 -6.60 -9.07 6.04
CA LEU A 188 -6.28 -9.95 4.90
C LEU A 188 -7.40 -10.10 3.86
N SER A 189 -8.63 -9.66 4.18
CA SER A 189 -9.83 -9.92 3.36
C SER A 189 -10.09 -8.86 2.31
#